data_AF-A0A934E5L8-F1
#
_entry.id   AF-A0A934E5L8-F1
#
_cell.length_a   1.000
_cell.length_b   1.000
_cell.length_c   1.000
_cell.angle_alpha   90.00
_cell.angle_beta   90.00
_cell.angle_gamma   90.00
#
_symmetry.space_group_name_H-M   'P 1'
#
loop_
_entity.id
_entity.type
_entity.pdbx_description
1 polymer ?
#
loop_
_entity_poly.entity_id
_entity_poly.type
_entity_poly.pdbx_seq_one_letter_code
_entity_poly.pdbx_strand_id
1 'polypeptide(L)'
;MSENGELPLGRGQTPLVKRLWRVLVGRPRTIDDPNVFHTISLIAFLAWVGLGADGLSSSAYGPEEAFKALGEHRFLAVAMALATAFTVFVIALSYSRIIERFPFGGGGYVVAGKLLGAPAGVVSGSALIIDYVLTITISVAAGAEAVFSFLPPTAAGLKLPLEFAAIGVLVVLNLRGVKESVKALTPIFLVFLVTHFLLIVGSLASRAGELPEVARQLHSEYQSGMQTLGAAGLFLLFMRAYSMGAGT
;
A
#
# COMPACT_ATOMS: atom_id res chain seq x y z
N MET A 1 48.16 -11.08 6.05
CA MET A 1 47.96 -12.19 5.09
C MET A 1 46.57 -12.03 4.52
N SER A 2 46.51 -11.67 3.25
CA SER A 2 45.29 -11.34 2.49
C SER A 2 44.70 -12.63 1.94
N GLU A 3 43.62 -13.13 2.51
CA GLU A 3 42.82 -14.19 1.88
C GLU A 3 41.75 -13.56 0.99
N ASN A 4 41.95 -13.73 -0.31
CA ASN A 4 41.04 -13.32 -1.36
C ASN A 4 39.76 -14.14 -1.26
N GLY A 5 38.67 -13.54 -0.77
CA GLY A 5 37.32 -14.05 -0.90
C GLY A 5 36.82 -13.93 -2.34
N GLU A 6 37.37 -14.75 -3.25
CA GLU A 6 36.80 -14.92 -4.59
C GLU A 6 35.46 -15.67 -4.46
N LEU A 7 34.37 -15.00 -4.84
CA LEU A 7 33.04 -15.60 -5.01
C LEU A 7 33.10 -16.82 -5.96
N PRO A 8 32.26 -17.85 -5.78
CA PRO A 8 32.33 -19.12 -6.52
C PRO A 8 31.73 -19.01 -7.94
N LEU A 9 32.12 -17.98 -8.70
CA LEU A 9 31.70 -17.80 -10.09
C LEU A 9 32.87 -18.19 -10.99
N GLY A 10 32.75 -19.38 -11.58
CA GLY A 10 33.76 -20.04 -12.40
C GLY A 10 34.44 -19.14 -13.45
N ARG A 11 35.73 -19.44 -13.69
CA ARG A 11 36.70 -18.74 -14.55
C ARG A 11 36.36 -18.62 -16.06
N GLY A 12 35.08 -18.59 -16.45
CA GLY A 12 34.68 -18.67 -17.86
C GLY A 12 33.55 -17.75 -18.33
N GLN A 13 33.05 -16.78 -17.53
CA GLN A 13 31.94 -15.92 -17.99
C GLN A 13 32.42 -14.65 -18.71
N THR A 14 31.82 -14.38 -19.87
CA THR A 14 32.14 -13.24 -20.74
C THR A 14 31.92 -11.89 -20.04
N PRO A 15 32.70 -10.85 -20.37
CA PRO A 15 32.60 -9.52 -19.75
C PRO A 15 31.21 -8.89 -19.89
N LEU A 16 30.44 -9.27 -20.91
CA LEU A 16 29.04 -8.89 -21.09
C LEU A 16 28.12 -9.43 -20.00
N VAL A 17 28.27 -10.71 -19.61
CA VAL A 17 27.48 -11.32 -18.54
C VAL A 17 27.79 -10.66 -17.20
N LYS A 18 29.06 -10.39 -16.90
CA LYS A 18 29.45 -9.64 -15.69
C LYS A 18 28.94 -8.20 -15.68
N ARG A 19 28.85 -7.54 -16.84
CA ARG A 19 28.33 -6.17 -16.97
C ARG A 19 26.81 -6.15 -16.84
N LEU A 20 26.11 -7.11 -17.45
CA LEU A 20 24.68 -7.36 -17.23
C LEU A 20 24.39 -7.68 -15.77
N TRP A 21 25.18 -8.53 -15.12
CA TRP A 21 25.05 -8.86 -13.69
C TRP A 21 25.30 -7.64 -12.79
N ARG A 22 26.29 -6.82 -13.10
CA ARG A 22 26.61 -5.59 -12.35
C ARG A 22 25.58 -4.49 -12.59
N VAL A 23 24.91 -4.48 -13.74
CA VAL A 23 23.76 -3.62 -14.02
C VAL A 23 22.51 -4.17 -13.32
N LEU A 24 22.28 -5.48 -13.32
CA LEU A 24 21.11 -6.11 -12.69
C LEU A 24 21.16 -6.03 -11.16
N VAL A 25 22.27 -6.42 -10.52
CA VAL A 25 22.38 -6.57 -9.05
C VAL A 25 23.26 -5.52 -8.38
N GLY A 26 23.91 -4.65 -9.15
CA GLY A 26 24.71 -3.56 -8.60
C GLY A 26 26.11 -3.99 -8.17
N ARG A 27 26.88 -3.03 -7.63
CA ARG A 27 28.23 -3.29 -7.10
C ARG A 27 28.11 -3.85 -5.68
N PRO A 28 28.88 -4.90 -5.32
CA PRO A 28 28.94 -5.37 -3.95
C PRO A 28 29.46 -4.25 -3.06
N ARG A 29 28.69 -3.86 -2.05
CA ARG A 29 29.13 -2.89 -1.04
C ARG A 29 29.75 -3.65 0.13
N THR A 30 31.03 -3.38 0.35
CA THR A 30 31.78 -3.75 1.55
C THR A 30 31.13 -3.10 2.77
N ILE A 31 31.12 -3.81 3.90
CA ILE A 31 30.45 -3.44 5.15
C ILE A 31 31.15 -2.24 5.86
N ASP A 32 32.30 -1.81 5.34
CA ASP A 32 33.18 -0.80 5.96
C ASP A 32 33.07 0.60 5.34
N ASP A 33 31.86 1.18 5.25
CA ASP A 33 31.69 2.57 4.80
C ASP A 33 31.34 3.50 5.99
N PRO A 34 32.27 4.35 6.48
CA PRO A 34 32.09 5.15 7.70
C PRO A 34 31.04 6.27 7.60
N ASN A 35 30.48 6.54 6.42
CA ASN A 35 29.53 7.65 6.18
C ASN A 35 28.05 7.30 6.45
N VAL A 36 27.75 6.14 7.04
CA VAL A 36 26.37 5.73 7.36
C VAL A 36 25.80 6.43 8.61
N PHE A 37 26.64 7.11 9.41
CA PHE A 37 26.26 7.61 10.75
C PHE A 37 25.82 9.07 10.83
N HIS A 38 25.71 9.79 9.71
CA HIS A 38 24.90 11.01 9.70
C HIS A 38 23.46 10.66 9.30
N THR A 39 22.50 11.20 10.05
CA THR A 39 21.08 11.42 9.71
C THR A 39 20.03 10.41 10.23
N ILE A 40 19.87 10.32 11.56
CA ILE A 40 18.68 9.70 12.19
C ILE A 40 17.37 10.29 11.62
N SER A 41 17.32 11.61 11.39
CA SER A 41 16.16 12.32 10.83
C SER A 41 15.83 11.86 9.39
N LEU A 42 16.84 11.66 8.54
CA LEU A 42 16.62 11.17 7.18
C LEU A 42 16.20 9.71 7.18
N ILE A 43 16.70 8.89 8.11
CA ILE A 43 16.25 7.51 8.27
C ILE A 43 14.78 7.48 8.69
N ALA A 44 14.37 8.32 9.65
CA ALA A 44 12.97 8.42 10.06
C ALA A 44 12.06 8.92 8.93
N PHE A 45 12.50 9.93 8.18
CA PHE A 45 11.77 10.46 7.03
C PHE A 45 11.66 9.41 5.90
N LEU A 46 12.75 8.74 5.54
CA LEU A 46 12.74 7.68 4.53
C LEU A 46 11.93 6.47 5.00
N ALA A 47 11.95 6.13 6.29
CA ALA A 47 11.11 5.08 6.85
C ALA A 47 9.62 5.48 6.77
N TRP A 48 9.29 6.73 7.06
CA TRP A 48 7.93 7.24 6.90
C TRP A 48 7.48 7.21 5.44
N VAL A 49 8.33 7.59 4.49
CA VAL A 49 8.02 7.51 3.06
C VAL A 49 7.87 6.04 2.62
N GLY A 50 8.78 5.16 3.02
CA GLY A 50 8.76 3.76 2.62
C GLY A 50 7.56 2.99 3.19
N LEU A 51 7.28 3.16 4.50
CA LEU A 51 6.13 2.54 5.16
C LEU A 51 4.81 3.25 4.83
N GLY A 52 4.83 4.57 4.68
CA GLY A 52 3.66 5.37 4.34
C GLY A 52 3.21 5.17 2.90
N ALA A 53 4.12 4.83 1.97
CA ALA A 53 3.77 4.49 0.59
C ALA A 53 2.86 3.27 0.51
N ASP A 54 3.05 2.28 1.38
CA ASP A 54 2.23 1.07 1.44
C ASP A 54 0.77 1.42 1.81
N GLY A 55 0.57 2.11 2.93
CA GLY A 55 -0.77 2.56 3.35
C GLY A 55 -1.42 3.58 2.41
N LEU A 56 -0.64 4.43 1.74
CA LEU A 56 -1.18 5.33 0.72
C LEU A 56 -1.55 4.60 -0.58
N SER A 57 -0.87 3.50 -0.90
CA SER A 57 -1.23 2.70 -2.07
C SER A 57 -2.61 2.05 -1.91
N SER A 58 -2.98 1.58 -0.71
CA SER A 58 -4.32 1.02 -0.47
C SER A 58 -5.43 2.06 -0.55
N SER A 59 -5.12 3.31 -0.18
CA SER A 59 -6.05 4.43 -0.37
C SER A 59 -6.37 4.75 -1.84
N ALA A 60 -5.55 4.28 -2.79
CA ALA A 60 -5.76 4.50 -4.21
C ALA A 60 -6.72 3.50 -4.86
N TYR A 61 -6.95 2.32 -4.26
CA TYR A 61 -7.87 1.30 -4.80
C TYR A 61 -9.03 0.94 -3.86
N GLY A 62 -8.80 0.90 -2.54
CA GLY A 62 -9.79 0.47 -1.55
C GLY A 62 -11.06 1.34 -1.52
N PRO A 63 -10.95 2.67 -1.37
CA PRO A 63 -12.10 3.56 -1.38
C PRO A 63 -12.92 3.49 -2.67
N GLU A 64 -12.27 3.33 -3.82
CA GLU A 64 -12.95 3.19 -5.11
C GLU A 64 -13.77 1.90 -5.18
N GLU A 65 -13.19 0.76 -4.77
CA GLU A 65 -13.89 -0.53 -4.76
C GLU A 65 -15.03 -0.56 -3.74
N ALA A 66 -14.84 0.05 -2.55
CA ALA A 66 -15.90 0.22 -1.57
C ALA A 66 -17.05 1.08 -2.13
N PHE A 67 -16.73 2.16 -2.85
CA PHE A 67 -17.71 3.04 -3.45
C PHE A 67 -18.47 2.36 -4.61
N LYS A 68 -17.78 1.61 -5.46
CA LYS A 68 -18.41 0.79 -6.52
C LYS A 68 -19.35 -0.25 -5.92
N ALA A 69 -18.97 -0.89 -4.81
CA ALA A 69 -19.77 -1.90 -4.14
C ALA A 69 -21.08 -1.36 -3.53
N LEU A 70 -21.19 -0.05 -3.26
CA LEU A 70 -22.44 0.58 -2.84
C LEU A 70 -23.47 0.69 -3.97
N GLY A 71 -23.03 0.66 -5.24
CA GLY A 71 -23.91 0.74 -6.40
C GLY A 71 -24.75 2.03 -6.42
N GLU A 72 -26.07 1.87 -6.34
CA GLU A 72 -27.04 2.97 -6.29
C GLU A 72 -27.15 3.61 -4.89
N HIS A 73 -26.66 2.97 -3.84
CA HIS A 73 -26.81 3.40 -2.44
C HIS A 73 -25.65 4.29 -1.99
N ARG A 74 -25.27 5.26 -2.83
CA ARG A 74 -24.09 6.12 -2.62
C ARG A 74 -24.23 7.04 -1.41
N PHE A 75 -25.45 7.27 -0.91
CA PHE A 75 -25.67 7.98 0.34
C PHE A 75 -24.95 7.36 1.55
N LEU A 76 -24.62 6.07 1.50
CA LEU A 76 -23.83 5.40 2.53
C LEU A 76 -22.33 5.73 2.46
N ALA A 77 -21.84 6.39 1.41
CA ALA A 77 -20.42 6.64 1.22
C ALA A 77 -19.80 7.51 2.33
N VAL A 78 -20.55 8.47 2.86
CA VAL A 78 -20.08 9.31 3.99
C VAL A 78 -19.92 8.45 5.25
N ALA A 79 -20.91 7.60 5.56
CA ALA A 79 -20.82 6.67 6.67
C ALA A 79 -19.67 5.67 6.49
N MET A 80 -19.42 5.23 5.25
CA MET A 80 -18.31 4.35 4.89
C MET A 80 -16.96 5.02 5.18
N ALA A 81 -16.76 6.26 4.71
CA ALA A 81 -15.54 7.01 4.94
C ALA A 81 -15.29 7.24 6.45
N LEU A 82 -16.33 7.53 7.22
CA LEU A 82 -16.23 7.66 8.67
C LEU A 82 -15.87 6.33 9.35
N ALA A 83 -16.47 5.21 8.91
CA ALA A 83 -16.15 3.89 9.43
C ALA A 83 -14.69 3.49 9.13
N THR A 84 -14.20 3.73 7.91
CA THR A 84 -12.79 3.52 7.55
C THR A 84 -11.87 4.38 8.40
N ALA A 85 -12.16 5.69 8.54
CA ALA A 85 -11.36 6.58 9.38
C ALA A 85 -11.32 6.12 10.85
N PHE A 86 -12.45 5.66 11.37
CA PHE A 86 -12.54 5.10 12.71
C PHE A 86 -11.70 3.82 12.86
N THR A 87 -11.76 2.90 11.89
CA THR A 87 -10.95 1.68 11.90
C THR A 87 -9.46 1.99 11.85
N VAL A 88 -9.03 2.89 10.95
CA VAL A 88 -7.64 3.34 10.87
C VAL A 88 -7.19 3.95 12.20
N PHE A 89 -8.04 4.76 12.83
CA PHE A 89 -7.76 5.35 14.15
C PHE A 89 -7.57 4.28 15.23
N VAL A 90 -8.48 3.31 15.33
CA VAL A 90 -8.40 2.20 16.30
C VAL A 90 -7.15 1.35 16.07
N ILE A 91 -6.83 1.05 14.81
CA ILE A 91 -5.62 0.30 14.43
C ILE A 91 -4.37 1.09 14.82
N ALA A 92 -4.30 2.38 14.50
CA ALA A 92 -3.16 3.24 14.84
C ALA A 92 -2.93 3.34 16.36
N LEU A 93 -4.00 3.47 17.15
CA LEU A 93 -3.92 3.43 18.61
C LEU A 93 -3.40 2.09 19.11
N SER A 94 -3.92 0.98 18.55
CA SER A 94 -3.50 -0.37 18.93
C SER A 94 -2.03 -0.63 18.62
N TYR A 95 -1.56 -0.24 17.43
CA TYR A 95 -0.15 -0.34 17.05
C TYR A 95 0.76 0.53 17.92
N SER A 96 0.31 1.74 18.29
CA SER A 96 1.08 2.62 19.18
C SER A 96 1.35 1.95 20.53
N ARG A 97 0.33 1.28 21.10
CA ARG A 97 0.49 0.51 22.35
C ARG A 97 1.41 -0.69 22.20
N ILE A 98 1.36 -1.39 21.06
CA ILE A 98 2.25 -2.52 20.77
C ILE A 98 3.70 -2.05 20.67
N ILE A 99 3.95 -0.93 19.97
CA ILE A 99 5.28 -0.36 19.79
C ILE A 99 5.88 0.07 21.15
N GLU A 100 5.09 0.69 22.03
CA GLU A 100 5.51 1.02 23.40
C GLU A 100 5.94 -0.23 24.19
N ARG A 101 5.22 -1.34 24.03
CA ARG A 101 5.47 -2.59 24.77
C ARG A 101 6.62 -3.41 24.19
N PHE A 102 6.86 -3.31 22.88
CA PHE A 102 7.87 -4.08 22.15
C PHE A 102 8.82 -3.14 21.37
N PRO A 103 9.65 -2.34 22.07
CA PRO A 103 10.48 -1.28 21.46
C PRO A 103 11.57 -1.81 20.54
N PHE A 104 11.99 -3.07 20.73
CA PHE A 104 12.98 -3.74 19.89
C PHE A 104 12.39 -4.36 18.61
N GLY A 105 11.07 -4.19 18.37
CA GLY A 105 10.37 -4.70 17.19
C GLY A 105 10.11 -6.22 17.22
N GLY A 106 9.83 -6.78 16.04
CA GLY A 106 9.58 -8.22 15.84
C GLY A 106 8.34 -8.56 15.01
N GLY A 107 7.51 -7.57 14.67
CA GLY A 107 6.31 -7.77 13.84
C GLY A 107 5.23 -8.66 14.49
N GLY A 108 4.16 -8.91 13.74
CA GLY A 108 3.00 -9.68 14.23
C GLY A 108 3.37 -11.08 14.74
N TYR A 109 4.31 -11.77 14.08
CA TYR A 109 4.78 -13.09 14.48
C TYR A 109 5.36 -13.12 15.89
N VAL A 110 6.32 -12.23 16.20
CA VAL A 110 6.98 -12.21 17.52
C VAL A 110 6.02 -11.73 18.61
N VAL A 111 5.18 -10.73 18.30
CA VAL A 111 4.21 -10.19 19.25
C VAL A 111 3.15 -11.25 19.60
N ALA A 112 2.53 -11.88 18.60
CA ALA A 112 1.55 -12.95 18.81
C ALA A 112 2.19 -14.17 19.49
N GLY A 113 3.41 -14.55 19.10
CA GLY A 113 4.15 -15.65 19.71
C GLY A 113 4.40 -15.44 21.21
N LYS A 114 4.77 -14.21 21.62
CA LYS A 114 5.04 -13.87 23.02
C LYS A 114 3.79 -13.68 23.86
N LEU A 115 2.69 -13.19 23.27
CA LEU A 115 1.45 -12.88 24.02
C LEU A 115 0.46 -14.06 24.06
N LEU A 116 0.36 -14.83 22.99
CA LEU A 116 -0.66 -15.86 22.79
C LEU A 116 -0.08 -17.27 22.61
N GLY A 117 1.26 -17.37 22.51
CA GLY A 117 1.98 -18.62 22.34
C GLY A 117 2.41 -18.90 20.90
N ALA A 118 3.31 -19.87 20.75
CA ALA A 118 3.89 -20.27 19.47
C ALA A 118 2.88 -20.51 18.32
N PRO A 119 1.76 -21.24 18.50
CA PRO A 119 0.84 -21.49 17.39
C PRO A 119 0.19 -20.20 16.85
N ALA A 120 -0.17 -19.26 17.73
CA ALA A 120 -0.71 -17.97 17.32
C ALA A 120 0.34 -17.12 16.57
N GLY A 121 1.61 -17.21 16.99
CA GLY A 121 2.74 -16.64 16.27
C GLY A 121 2.82 -17.14 14.83
N VAL A 122 2.81 -18.46 14.63
CA VAL A 122 2.87 -19.08 13.29
C VAL A 122 1.69 -18.64 12.42
N VAL A 123 0.47 -18.64 12.94
CA VAL A 123 -0.71 -18.16 12.20
C VAL A 123 -0.53 -16.70 11.77
N SER A 124 -0.05 -15.83 12.66
CA SER A 124 0.24 -14.44 12.32
C SER A 124 1.33 -14.31 11.25
N GLY A 125 2.40 -15.09 11.34
CA GLY A 125 3.46 -15.09 10.33
C GLY A 125 2.99 -15.57 8.95
N SER A 126 2.19 -16.64 8.91
CA SER A 126 1.60 -17.14 7.67
C SER A 126 0.64 -16.13 7.04
N ALA A 127 -0.19 -15.48 7.86
CA ALA A 127 -1.09 -14.42 7.40
C ALA A 127 -0.31 -13.24 6.80
N LEU A 128 0.79 -12.81 7.43
CA LEU A 128 1.64 -11.72 6.91
C LEU A 128 2.29 -12.05 5.56
N ILE A 129 2.68 -13.30 5.31
CA ILE A 129 3.24 -13.69 4.00
C ILE A 129 2.17 -13.60 2.91
N ILE A 130 0.95 -14.07 3.20
CA ILE A 130 -0.17 -13.98 2.26
C ILE A 130 -0.52 -12.52 2.00
N ASP A 131 -0.58 -11.71 3.05
CA ASP A 131 -0.82 -10.27 2.99
C ASP A 131 0.21 -9.59 2.07
N TYR A 132 1.51 -9.85 2.25
CA TYR A 132 2.53 -9.26 1.38
C TYR A 132 2.38 -9.64 -0.10
N VAL A 133 2.02 -10.89 -0.40
CA VAL A 133 1.79 -11.31 -1.80
C VAL A 133 0.58 -10.58 -2.37
N LEU A 134 -0.53 -10.53 -1.62
CA LEU A 134 -1.76 -9.88 -2.05
C LEU A 134 -1.55 -8.37 -2.24
N THR A 135 -0.87 -7.69 -1.32
CA THR A 135 -0.61 -6.25 -1.41
C THR A 135 0.20 -5.90 -2.66
N ILE A 136 1.23 -6.67 -2.99
CA ILE A 136 2.01 -6.47 -4.22
C ILE A 136 1.13 -6.69 -5.45
N THR A 137 0.36 -7.79 -5.49
CA THR A 137 -0.49 -8.12 -6.64
C THR A 137 -1.58 -7.08 -6.87
N ILE A 138 -2.30 -6.69 -5.83
CA ILE A 138 -3.40 -5.71 -5.91
C ILE A 138 -2.85 -4.34 -6.29
N SER A 139 -1.73 -3.90 -5.70
CA SER A 139 -1.14 -2.60 -6.02
C SER A 139 -0.68 -2.51 -7.48
N VAL A 140 -0.09 -3.57 -8.02
CA VAL A 140 0.32 -3.59 -9.44
C VAL A 140 -0.88 -3.64 -10.37
N ALA A 141 -1.91 -4.43 -10.04
CA ALA A 141 -3.15 -4.50 -10.84
C ALA A 141 -3.90 -3.16 -10.85
N ALA A 142 -4.05 -2.51 -9.70
CA ALA A 142 -4.65 -1.19 -9.58
C ALA A 142 -3.83 -0.12 -10.31
N GLY A 143 -2.50 -0.16 -10.18
CA GLY A 143 -1.61 0.74 -10.90
C GLY A 143 -1.71 0.57 -12.42
N ALA A 144 -1.78 -0.66 -12.91
CA ALA A 144 -2.00 -0.92 -14.32
C ALA A 144 -3.39 -0.43 -14.77
N GLU A 145 -4.44 -0.67 -13.99
CA GLU A 145 -5.78 -0.16 -14.30
C GLU A 145 -5.81 1.37 -14.43
N ALA A 146 -5.16 2.09 -13.53
CA ALA A 146 -5.03 3.54 -13.58
C ALA A 146 -4.23 4.05 -14.79
N VAL A 147 -3.25 3.29 -15.30
CA VAL A 147 -2.55 3.66 -16.54
C VAL A 147 -3.40 3.36 -17.77
N PHE A 148 -4.03 2.19 -17.80
CA PHE A 148 -4.85 1.75 -18.92
C PHE A 148 -6.18 2.50 -19.05
N SER A 149 -6.66 3.17 -17.99
CA SER A 149 -7.83 4.05 -18.07
C SER A 149 -7.63 5.26 -19.00
N PHE A 150 -6.38 5.62 -19.30
CA PHE A 150 -6.05 6.67 -20.28
C PHE A 150 -5.84 6.14 -21.71
N LEU A 151 -5.81 4.81 -21.90
CA LEU A 151 -5.49 4.19 -23.18
C LEU A 151 -6.75 3.67 -23.91
N PRO A 152 -6.69 3.48 -25.24
CA PRO A 152 -7.79 2.90 -25.99
C PRO A 152 -8.09 1.46 -25.56
N PRO A 153 -9.34 0.97 -25.66
CA PRO A 153 -9.72 -0.41 -25.29
C PRO A 153 -8.93 -1.49 -26.05
N THR A 154 -8.42 -1.19 -27.24
CA THR A 154 -7.58 -2.11 -28.03
C THR A 154 -6.25 -2.43 -27.36
N ALA A 155 -5.79 -1.61 -26.42
CA ALA A 155 -4.58 -1.85 -25.65
C ALA A 155 -4.78 -2.87 -24.51
N ALA A 156 -6.02 -3.27 -24.19
CA ALA A 156 -6.32 -4.12 -23.03
C ALA A 156 -5.53 -5.45 -23.00
N GLY A 157 -5.20 -6.01 -24.17
CA GLY A 157 -4.37 -7.22 -24.27
C GLY A 157 -2.94 -7.08 -23.72
N LEU A 158 -2.44 -5.85 -23.58
CA LEU A 158 -1.11 -5.55 -23.02
C LEU A 158 -1.12 -5.35 -21.50
N LYS A 159 -2.30 -5.33 -20.85
CA LYS A 159 -2.42 -5.09 -19.40
C LYS A 159 -1.67 -6.16 -18.59
N LEU A 160 -2.00 -7.43 -18.80
CA LEU A 160 -1.36 -8.55 -18.09
C LEU A 160 0.16 -8.64 -18.34
N PRO A 161 0.67 -8.57 -19.58
CA PRO A 161 2.12 -8.53 -19.82
C PRO A 161 2.83 -7.37 -19.09
N LEU A 162 2.21 -6.19 -19.04
CA LEU A 162 2.78 -5.04 -18.35
C LEU A 162 2.84 -5.25 -16.83
N GLU A 163 1.80 -5.83 -16.23
CA GLU A 163 1.76 -6.17 -14.80
C GLU A 163 2.88 -7.15 -14.42
N PHE A 164 3.05 -8.23 -15.19
CA PHE A 164 4.15 -9.18 -14.96
C PHE A 164 5.52 -8.52 -15.13
N ALA A 165 5.67 -7.65 -16.14
CA ALA A 165 6.91 -6.89 -16.34
C ALA A 165 7.19 -5.94 -15.17
N ALA A 166 6.16 -5.26 -14.65
CA ALA A 166 6.27 -4.36 -13.50
C ALA A 166 6.69 -5.13 -12.24
N ILE A 167 6.11 -6.30 -11.97
CA ILE A 167 6.55 -7.17 -10.87
C ILE A 167 8.01 -7.57 -11.06
N GLY A 168 8.42 -7.97 -12.27
CA GLY A 168 9.82 -8.31 -12.56
C GLY A 168 10.78 -7.15 -12.29
N VAL A 169 10.40 -5.92 -12.67
CA VAL A 169 11.17 -4.70 -12.36
C VAL A 169 11.24 -4.47 -10.85
N LEU A 170 10.13 -4.60 -10.13
CA LEU A 170 10.09 -4.47 -8.67
C LEU A 170 10.98 -5.51 -7.99
N VAL A 171 11.02 -6.76 -8.47
CA VAL A 171 11.93 -7.80 -7.96
C VAL A 171 13.38 -7.38 -8.14
N VAL A 172 13.77 -6.95 -9.35
CA VAL A 172 15.15 -6.49 -9.61
C VAL A 172 15.51 -5.29 -8.74
N LEU A 173 14.59 -4.34 -8.58
CA LEU A 173 14.79 -3.15 -7.76
C LEU A 173 14.94 -3.51 -6.26
N ASN A 174 14.15 -4.45 -5.75
CA ASN A 174 14.28 -4.94 -4.38
C ASN A 174 15.60 -5.68 -4.14
N LEU A 175 16.10 -6.42 -5.14
CA LEU A 175 17.41 -7.08 -5.06
C LEU A 175 18.60 -6.09 -5.05
N ARG A 176 18.44 -4.86 -5.56
CA ARG A 176 19.48 -3.81 -5.53
C ARG A 176 19.66 -3.12 -4.17
N GLY A 177 18.71 -3.30 -3.25
CA GLY A 177 18.77 -2.80 -1.88
C GLY A 177 17.79 -1.66 -1.59
N VAL A 178 17.03 -1.83 -0.51
CA VAL A 178 15.89 -0.99 -0.08
C VAL A 178 16.26 0.50 0.09
N LYS A 179 17.47 0.81 0.56
CA LYS A 179 17.89 2.20 0.82
C LYS A 179 17.97 3.04 -0.44
N GLU A 180 18.47 2.48 -1.54
CA GLU A 180 18.57 3.19 -2.82
C GLU A 180 17.18 3.33 -3.47
N SER A 181 16.32 2.32 -3.28
CA SER A 181 14.93 2.30 -3.75
C SER A 181 14.08 3.42 -3.15
N VAL A 182 14.07 3.57 -1.82
CA VAL A 182 13.23 4.60 -1.16
C VAL A 182 13.66 6.01 -1.57
N LYS A 183 14.96 6.26 -1.72
CA LYS A 183 15.47 7.57 -2.17
C LYS A 183 14.99 7.92 -3.58
N ALA A 184 14.94 6.94 -4.48
CA ALA A 184 14.41 7.13 -5.83
C ALA A 184 12.88 7.32 -5.85
N LEU A 185 12.14 6.67 -4.94
CA LEU A 185 10.68 6.76 -4.86
C LEU A 185 10.18 8.01 -4.10
N THR A 186 11.02 8.63 -3.26
CA THR A 186 10.63 9.78 -2.43
C THR A 186 10.01 10.95 -3.22
N PRO A 187 10.58 11.41 -4.36
CA PRO A 187 9.97 12.49 -5.13
C PRO A 187 8.59 12.11 -5.67
N ILE A 188 8.41 10.87 -6.10
CA ILE A 188 7.14 10.35 -6.63
C ILE A 188 6.08 10.38 -5.52
N PHE A 189 6.44 9.91 -4.33
CA PHE A 189 5.58 9.92 -3.15
C PHE A 189 5.15 11.35 -2.75
N LEU A 190 6.09 12.31 -2.74
CA LEU A 190 5.77 13.70 -2.40
C LEU A 190 4.87 14.35 -3.45
N VAL A 191 5.12 14.10 -4.74
CA VAL A 191 4.24 14.57 -5.81
C VAL A 191 2.84 14.00 -5.64
N PHE A 192 2.72 12.69 -5.39
CA PHE A 192 1.44 12.03 -5.14
C PHE A 192 0.68 12.69 -3.97
N LEU A 193 1.36 12.95 -2.85
CA LEU A 193 0.74 13.56 -1.67
C LEU A 193 0.24 14.97 -1.96
N VAL A 194 1.07 15.81 -2.60
CA VAL A 194 0.71 17.20 -2.92
C VAL A 194 -0.43 17.24 -3.93
N THR A 195 -0.37 16.43 -5.00
CA THR A 195 -1.43 16.42 -6.01
C THR A 195 -2.76 15.92 -5.43
N HIS A 196 -2.75 14.86 -4.63
CA HIS A 196 -3.97 14.36 -3.98
C HIS A 196 -4.54 15.38 -3.00
N PHE A 197 -3.70 16.02 -2.19
CA PHE A 197 -4.14 17.07 -1.29
C PHE A 197 -4.83 18.21 -2.03
N LEU A 198 -4.22 18.71 -3.11
CA LEU A 198 -4.80 19.79 -3.94
C LEU A 198 -6.10 19.36 -4.62
N LEU A 199 -6.19 18.13 -5.14
CA LEU A 199 -7.41 17.61 -5.78
C LEU A 199 -8.55 17.42 -4.77
N ILE A 200 -8.27 16.87 -3.59
CA ILE A 200 -9.27 16.67 -2.53
C ILE A 200 -9.76 18.02 -2.01
N VAL A 201 -8.85 18.92 -1.65
CA VAL A 201 -9.22 20.23 -1.10
C VAL A 201 -9.90 21.09 -2.17
N GLY A 202 -9.38 21.10 -3.40
CA GLY A 202 -9.96 21.85 -4.51
C GLY A 202 -11.35 21.34 -4.90
N SER A 203 -11.56 20.03 -4.94
CA SER A 203 -12.88 19.46 -5.21
C SER A 203 -13.89 19.75 -4.09
N LEU A 204 -13.47 19.65 -2.83
CA LEU A 204 -14.34 19.97 -1.69
C LEU A 204 -14.67 21.47 -1.63
N ALA A 205 -13.68 22.34 -1.84
CA ALA A 205 -13.87 23.79 -1.84
C ALA A 205 -14.79 24.26 -2.97
N SER A 206 -14.61 23.73 -4.19
CA SER A 206 -15.46 24.06 -5.33
C SER A 206 -16.92 23.59 -5.18
N ARG A 207 -17.16 22.56 -4.35
CA ARG A 207 -18.50 22.03 -4.06
C ARG A 207 -19.06 22.42 -2.70
N ALA A 208 -18.37 23.30 -1.96
CA ALA A 208 -18.78 23.67 -0.60
C ALA A 208 -20.20 24.27 -0.54
N GLY A 209 -20.64 24.97 -1.61
CA GLY A 209 -22.00 25.50 -1.73
C GLY A 209 -23.08 24.43 -1.91
N GLU A 210 -22.73 23.22 -2.34
CA GLU A 210 -23.65 22.10 -2.56
C GLU A 210 -23.89 21.29 -1.28
N LEU A 211 -23.10 21.50 -0.22
CA LEU A 211 -23.17 20.72 1.02
C LEU A 211 -24.58 20.67 1.66
N PRO A 212 -25.35 21.78 1.75
CA PRO A 212 -26.70 21.73 2.31
C PRO A 212 -27.65 20.87 1.47
N GLU A 213 -27.46 20.87 0.15
CA GLU A 213 -28.27 20.07 -0.75
C GLU A 213 -27.93 18.59 -0.65
N VAL A 214 -26.63 18.26 -0.62
CA VAL A 214 -26.16 16.89 -0.37
C VAL A 214 -26.71 16.36 0.96
N ALA A 215 -26.67 17.16 2.03
CA ALA A 215 -27.21 16.74 3.33
C ALA A 215 -28.72 16.42 3.28
N ARG A 216 -29.51 17.19 2.52
CA ARG A 216 -30.94 16.90 2.31
C ARG A 216 -31.16 15.63 1.49
N GLN A 217 -30.41 15.46 0.39
CA GLN A 217 -30.48 14.29 -0.47
C GLN A 217 -30.11 13.00 0.28
N LEU A 218 -29.04 13.05 1.09
CA LEU A 218 -28.64 11.93 1.95
C LEU A 218 -29.78 11.50 2.87
N HIS A 219 -30.50 12.45 3.48
CA HIS A 219 -31.63 12.11 4.35
C HIS A 219 -32.77 11.46 3.56
N SER A 220 -33.16 12.01 2.41
CA SER A 220 -34.24 11.46 1.59
C SER A 220 -33.91 10.08 1.02
N GLU A 221 -32.68 9.90 0.53
CA GLU A 221 -32.22 8.63 -0.04
C GLU A 221 -32.08 7.56 1.04
N TYR A 222 -31.64 7.93 2.25
CA TYR A 222 -31.61 7.02 3.38
C TYR A 222 -33.00 6.50 3.75
N GLN A 223 -34.00 7.40 3.82
CA GLN A 223 -35.38 6.99 4.10
C GLN A 223 -35.93 6.09 2.99
N SER A 224 -35.65 6.41 1.73
CA SER A 224 -36.02 5.58 0.58
C SER A 224 -35.37 4.19 0.65
N GLY A 225 -34.06 4.14 0.90
CA GLY A 225 -33.32 2.89 1.08
C GLY A 225 -33.84 2.05 2.24
N MET A 226 -34.28 2.70 3.32
CA MET A 226 -34.88 2.02 4.47
C MET A 226 -36.22 1.39 4.12
N GLN A 227 -37.00 2.01 3.24
CA GLN A 227 -38.28 1.48 2.77
C GLN A 227 -38.10 0.33 1.76
N THR A 228 -37.07 0.38 0.91
CA THR A 228 -36.86 -0.62 -0.15
C THR A 228 -36.13 -1.87 0.34
N LEU A 229 -35.05 -1.71 1.11
CA LEU A 229 -34.19 -2.80 1.57
C LEU A 229 -34.39 -3.15 3.05
N GLY A 230 -34.99 -2.26 3.82
CA GLY A 230 -35.03 -2.38 5.28
C GLY A 230 -33.65 -2.18 5.93
N ALA A 231 -33.65 -2.08 7.26
CA ALA A 231 -32.44 -1.83 8.03
C ALA A 231 -31.40 -2.96 7.87
N ALA A 232 -31.87 -4.21 7.84
CA ALA A 232 -31.00 -5.37 7.66
C ALA A 232 -30.36 -5.40 6.26
N GLY A 233 -31.11 -5.08 5.21
CA GLY A 233 -30.59 -5.04 3.85
C GLY A 233 -29.54 -3.95 3.67
N LEU A 234 -29.81 -2.74 4.19
CA LEU A 234 -28.84 -1.64 4.19
C LEU A 234 -27.59 -1.98 4.99
N PHE A 235 -27.74 -2.60 6.16
CA PHE A 235 -26.60 -3.01 6.98
C PHE A 235 -25.74 -4.07 6.27
N LEU A 236 -26.35 -5.09 5.66
CA LEU A 236 -25.61 -6.10 4.91
C LEU A 236 -24.92 -5.53 3.68
N LEU A 237 -25.57 -4.59 2.97
CA LEU A 237 -24.96 -3.87 1.86
C LEU A 237 -23.75 -3.04 2.34
N PHE A 238 -23.91 -2.33 3.45
CA PHE A 238 -22.84 -1.57 4.08
C PHE A 238 -21.66 -2.47 4.45
N MET A 239 -21.92 -3.59 5.15
CA MET A 239 -20.89 -4.55 5.54
C MET A 239 -20.19 -5.17 4.32
N ARG A 240 -20.93 -5.47 3.25
CA ARG A 240 -20.37 -5.97 1.99
C ARG A 240 -19.44 -4.94 1.36
N ALA A 241 -19.91 -3.70 1.17
CA ALA A 241 -19.10 -2.64 0.60
C ALA A 241 -17.87 -2.33 1.46
N TYR A 242 -18.03 -2.37 2.79
CA TYR A 242 -16.93 -2.22 3.72
C TYR A 242 -15.86 -3.30 3.53
N SER A 243 -16.29 -4.57 3.42
CA SER A 243 -15.40 -5.71 3.19
C SER A 243 -14.72 -5.71 1.82
N MET A 244 -15.26 -5.00 0.82
CA MET A 244 -14.69 -4.97 -0.54
C MET A 244 -13.48 -4.06 -0.68
N GLY A 245 -13.36 -3.02 0.16
CA GLY A 245 -12.24 -2.08 0.05
C GLY A 245 -12.14 -1.03 1.15
N ALA A 246 -13.10 -0.94 2.07
CA ALA A 246 -13.06 0.06 3.13
C ALA A 246 -12.23 -0.39 4.36
N GLY A 247 -11.87 -1.68 4.42
CA GLY A 247 -11.03 -2.28 5.45
C GLY A 247 -9.56 -2.49 5.07
N THR A 248 -9.13 -2.00 3.90
CA THR A 248 -7.75 -2.06 3.40
C THR A 248 -6.91 -0.86 3.84
#